data_AF-A0AAX7V796-F1
#
_entry.id   AF-A0AAX7V796-F1
#
_cell.length_a   1.000
_cell.length_b   1.000
_cell.length_c   1.000
_cell.angle_alpha   90.00
_cell.angle_beta   90.00
_cell.angle_gamma   90.00
#
_symmetry.space_group_name_H-M   'P 1'
#
loop_
_entity.id
_entity.type
_entity.pdbx_description
1 polymer ?
#
loop_
_entity_poly.entity_id
_entity_poly.type
_entity_poly.pdbx_seq_one_letter_code
_entity_poly.pdbx_strand_id
1 'polypeptide(L)'
;AEKLSEELFKYTKCVPKQEDGYKAQQWFWPLVKCVTVRVPNNKFLQHVTLVDLPGNGDRNKSRNEMWRQIVGDCSTVWIVAEITRAASENEAWEILKSAHGLIGNGGQCEQIHFICTKSDPSDNR
;
A
#
# COMPACT_ATOMS: atom_id res chain seq x y z
N ALA A 1 -17.33 2.20 -9.60
CA ALA A 1 -15.98 2.30 -9.00
C ALA A 1 -15.54 3.76 -8.88
N GLU A 2 -15.64 4.55 -9.96
CA GLU A 2 -15.19 5.95 -10.02
C GLU A 2 -15.77 6.85 -8.93
N LYS A 3 -17.09 6.87 -8.74
CA LYS A 3 -17.74 7.69 -7.68
C LYS A 3 -17.18 7.42 -6.27
N LEU A 4 -16.95 6.14 -5.93
CA LEU A 4 -16.36 5.78 -4.64
C LEU A 4 -14.90 6.25 -4.54
N SER A 5 -14.14 6.13 -5.63
CA SER A 5 -12.76 6.61 -5.68
C SER A 5 -12.69 8.12 -5.44
N GLU A 6 -13.60 8.90 -6.03
CA GLU A 6 -13.70 10.35 -5.81
C GLU A 6 -13.99 10.69 -4.34
N GLU A 7 -14.89 9.94 -3.69
CA GLU A 7 -15.20 10.15 -2.27
C GLU A 7 -14.03 9.80 -1.34
N LEU A 8 -13.28 8.74 -1.64
CA LEU A 8 -12.15 8.29 -0.83
C LEU A 8 -10.92 9.17 -0.98
N PHE A 9 -10.82 9.91 -2.09
CA PHE A 9 -9.65 10.67 -2.46
C PHE A 9 -9.16 11.65 -1.39
N LYS A 10 -10.08 12.35 -0.71
CA LYS A 10 -9.78 13.30 0.38
C LYS A 10 -9.13 12.67 1.61
N TYR A 11 -9.22 11.34 1.74
CA TYR A 11 -8.69 10.56 2.86
C TYR A 11 -7.41 9.79 2.50
N THR A 12 -7.09 9.62 1.22
CA THR A 12 -6.00 8.70 0.78
C THR A 12 -4.88 9.37 -0.01
N LYS A 13 -5.11 10.53 -0.66
CA LYS A 13 -4.11 11.17 -1.53
C LYS A 13 -3.94 12.67 -1.28
N CYS A 14 -2.75 13.16 -1.59
CA CYS A 14 -2.42 14.58 -1.66
C CYS A 14 -2.40 15.01 -3.14
N VAL A 15 -3.08 16.09 -3.52
CA VAL A 15 -2.93 16.69 -4.85
C VAL A 15 -2.05 17.93 -4.74
N PRO A 16 -1.13 18.17 -5.69
CA PRO A 16 -0.45 19.44 -5.78
C PRO A 16 -1.47 20.59 -5.85
N LYS A 17 -1.19 21.70 -5.15
CA LYS A 17 -2.04 22.89 -5.17
C LYS A 17 -2.22 23.34 -6.62
N GLN A 18 -3.46 23.49 -7.09
CA GLN A 18 -3.74 24.33 -8.25
C GLN A 18 -3.42 25.79 -7.87
N GLU A 19 -2.85 26.53 -8.80
CA GLU A 19 -2.36 27.90 -8.58
C GLU A 19 -3.49 28.93 -8.36
N ASP A 20 -4.75 28.57 -8.59
CA ASP A 20 -5.88 29.49 -8.48
C ASP A 20 -6.60 29.40 -7.14
N GLY A 21 -6.73 30.57 -6.51
CA GLY A 21 -7.08 30.75 -5.12
C GLY A 21 -8.43 30.18 -4.66
N TYR A 22 -8.46 29.90 -3.35
CA TYR A 22 -9.65 29.88 -2.50
C TYR A 22 -10.68 28.76 -2.71
N LYS A 23 -10.23 27.50 -2.72
CA LYS A 23 -10.76 26.51 -1.77
C LYS A 23 -9.60 25.67 -1.30
N ALA A 24 -9.21 25.80 -0.04
CA ALA A 24 -8.40 24.77 0.60
C ALA A 24 -9.24 23.50 0.55
N GLN A 25 -9.04 22.65 -0.46
CA GLN A 25 -9.62 21.31 -0.49
C GLN A 25 -9.22 20.70 0.85
N GLN A 26 -10.20 20.34 1.67
CA GLN A 26 -9.92 19.93 3.04
C GLN A 26 -9.33 18.52 2.99
N TRP A 27 -8.01 18.45 2.99
CA TRP A 27 -7.26 17.20 2.96
C TRP A 27 -7.28 16.59 4.35
N PHE A 28 -8.03 15.51 4.54
CA PHE A 28 -8.09 14.81 5.82
C PHE A 28 -7.01 13.74 5.94
N TRP A 29 -6.43 13.30 4.81
CA TRP A 29 -5.43 12.23 4.78
C TRP A 29 -4.32 12.37 5.84
N PRO A 30 -3.76 13.56 6.18
CA PRO A 30 -2.70 13.64 7.18
C PRO A 30 -3.13 13.21 8.59
N LEU A 31 -4.44 13.25 8.86
CA LEU A 31 -5.06 12.87 10.14
C LEU A 31 -5.63 11.45 10.11
N VAL A 32 -5.73 10.84 8.93
CA VAL A 32 -6.36 9.53 8.74
C VAL A 32 -5.31 8.44 8.88
N LYS A 33 -5.51 7.53 9.84
CA LYS A 33 -4.65 6.36 10.02
C LYS A 33 -4.95 5.25 9.01
N CYS A 34 -6.21 4.97 8.75
CA CYS A 34 -6.67 3.88 7.88
C CYS A 34 -8.05 4.20 7.30
N VAL A 35 -8.30 3.75 6.08
CA VAL A 35 -9.60 3.77 5.42
C VAL A 35 -10.01 2.31 5.16
N THR A 36 -11.12 1.87 5.72
CA THR A 36 -11.64 0.52 5.50
C THR A 36 -12.81 0.56 4.52
N VAL A 37 -12.70 -0.18 3.42
CA VAL A 37 -13.77 -0.35 2.42
C VAL A 37 -14.28 -1.79 2.49
N ARG A 38 -15.60 -1.97 2.45
CA ARG A 38 -16.23 -3.30 2.46
C ARG A 38 -17.07 -3.49 1.20
N VAL A 39 -16.95 -4.65 0.56
CA VAL A 39 -17.77 -5.03 -0.59
C VAL A 39 -18.92 -5.90 -0.09
N PRO A 40 -20.17 -5.40 -0.08
CA PRO A 40 -21.31 -6.20 0.36
C PRO A 40 -21.59 -7.36 -0.61
N ASN A 41 -22.18 -8.45 -0.09
CA ASN A 41 -22.69 -9.57 -0.88
C ASN A 41 -21.68 -10.32 -1.77
N ASN A 42 -20.38 -10.27 -1.44
CA ASN A 42 -19.36 -11.06 -2.13
C ASN A 42 -19.03 -12.32 -1.31
N LYS A 43 -19.44 -13.50 -1.80
CA LYS A 43 -19.19 -14.79 -1.13
C LYS A 43 -17.72 -15.22 -1.16
N PHE A 44 -16.95 -14.77 -2.15
CA PHE A 44 -15.55 -15.14 -2.32
C PHE A 44 -14.61 -14.36 -1.40
N LEU A 45 -14.97 -13.12 -1.04
CA LEU A 45 -14.13 -12.22 -0.23
C LEU A 45 -14.52 -12.17 1.25
N GLN A 46 -15.38 -13.08 1.73
CA GLN A 46 -15.89 -13.03 3.13
C GLN A 46 -14.79 -13.18 4.19
N HIS A 47 -13.71 -13.90 3.87
CA HIS A 47 -12.61 -14.21 4.78
C HIS A 47 -11.27 -13.64 4.31
N VAL A 48 -11.30 -12.71 3.36
CA VAL A 48 -10.11 -12.09 2.79
C VAL A 48 -10.13 -10.60 3.11
N THR A 49 -9.09 -10.14 3.79
CA THR A 49 -8.83 -8.70 3.97
C THR A 49 -7.56 -8.35 3.23
N LEU A 50 -7.70 -7.49 2.22
CA LEU A 50 -6.55 -6.89 1.53
C LEU A 50 -6.21 -5.58 2.24
N VAL A 51 -4.96 -5.43 2.63
CA VAL A 51 -4.45 -4.21 3.26
C VAL A 51 -3.43 -3.58 2.33
N ASP A 52 -3.74 -2.38 1.84
CA ASP A 52 -2.79 -1.55 1.11
C ASP A 52 -1.97 -0.74 2.12
N LEU A 53 -0.65 -0.96 2.14
CA LEU A 53 0.25 -0.35 3.10
C LEU A 53 0.94 0.86 2.47
N PRO A 54 1.16 1.94 3.25
CA PRO A 54 1.85 3.11 2.73
C PRO A 54 3.29 2.74 2.31
N GLY A 55 3.66 3.13 1.08
CA GLY A 55 5.04 3.01 0.60
C GLY A 55 5.99 4.01 1.26
N ASN A 56 7.29 3.83 1.04
CA ASN A 56 8.34 4.69 1.63
C ASN A 56 8.43 6.10 1.01
N GLY A 57 7.66 6.37 -0.05
CA GLY A 57 7.61 7.66 -0.75
C GLY A 57 6.81 8.74 -0.03
N ASP A 58 6.41 8.49 1.21
CA ASP A 58 5.56 9.39 1.94
C ASP A 58 6.33 10.47 2.71
N ARG A 59 5.78 11.70 2.75
CA ARG A 59 6.40 12.84 3.46
C ARG A 59 6.48 12.62 4.97
N ASN A 60 5.70 11.68 5.51
CA ASN A 60 5.62 11.42 6.93
C ASN A 60 6.37 10.14 7.33
N LYS A 61 7.54 10.30 7.95
CA LYS A 61 8.41 9.19 8.37
C LYS A 61 7.72 8.20 9.33
N SER A 62 6.83 8.67 10.22
CA SER A 62 6.11 7.78 11.14
C SER A 62 5.14 6.86 10.40
N ARG A 63 4.67 7.27 9.23
CA ARG A 63 3.82 6.44 8.37
C ARG A 63 4.63 5.43 7.55
N ASN A 64 5.85 5.78 7.16
CA ASN A 64 6.78 4.86 6.51
C ASN A 64 7.15 3.66 7.39
N GLU A 65 6.90 3.70 8.69
CA GLU A 65 7.14 2.60 9.62
C GLU A 65 5.87 1.82 9.98
N MET A 66 4.69 2.31 9.59
CA MET A 66 3.40 1.69 9.92
C MET A 66 3.27 0.26 9.38
N TRP A 67 3.85 0.00 8.20
CA TRP A 67 3.84 -1.35 7.62
C TRP A 67 4.49 -2.39 8.53
N ARG A 68 5.50 -2.02 9.34
CA ARG A 68 6.20 -2.94 10.23
C ARG A 68 5.29 -3.53 11.30
N GLN A 69 4.30 -2.75 11.75
CA GLN A 69 3.33 -3.20 12.75
C GLN A 69 2.27 -4.11 12.14
N ILE A 70 1.93 -3.92 10.87
CA ILE A 70 0.83 -4.64 10.21
C ILE A 70 1.30 -5.95 9.59
N VAL A 71 2.53 -5.98 9.04
CA VAL A 71 3.06 -7.17 8.35
C VAL A 71 3.11 -8.41 9.25
N GLY A 72 3.30 -8.27 10.56
CA GLY A 72 3.27 -9.40 11.50
C GLY A 72 1.90 -10.04 11.68
N ASP A 73 0.84 -9.27 11.44
CA ASP A 73 -0.56 -9.71 11.52
C ASP A 73 -1.09 -10.24 10.16
N CYS A 74 -0.29 -10.13 9.09
CA CYS A 74 -0.66 -10.63 7.77
C CYS A 74 -0.35 -12.12 7.65
N SER A 75 -1.30 -12.93 7.16
CA SER A 75 -1.05 -14.34 6.83
C SER A 75 -0.18 -14.52 5.58
N THR A 76 -0.29 -13.59 4.64
CA THR A 76 0.47 -13.57 3.39
C THR A 76 0.85 -12.14 3.07
N VAL A 77 2.11 -11.94 2.68
CA VAL A 77 2.67 -10.63 2.33
C VAL A 77 3.05 -10.59 0.87
N TRP A 78 2.56 -9.60 0.13
CA TRP A 78 2.93 -9.36 -1.26
C TRP A 78 3.81 -8.11 -1.36
N ILE A 79 5.04 -8.30 -1.83
CA ILE A 79 6.00 -7.22 -2.07
C ILE A 79 6.00 -6.95 -3.56
N VAL A 80 5.61 -5.75 -3.95
CA VAL A 80 5.35 -5.38 -5.34
C VAL A 80 6.40 -4.36 -5.79
N ALA A 81 7.18 -4.69 -6.81
CA ALA A 81 8.25 -3.84 -7.36
C ALA A 81 8.19 -3.82 -8.88
N GLU A 82 8.68 -2.77 -9.53
CA GLU A 82 8.79 -2.74 -11.01
C GLU A 82 9.90 -3.70 -11.47
N ILE A 83 9.68 -4.48 -12.53
CA ILE A 83 10.64 -5.51 -12.99
C ILE A 83 12.03 -4.92 -13.29
N THR A 84 12.08 -3.68 -13.78
CA THR A 84 13.31 -2.96 -14.13
C THR A 84 14.14 -2.56 -12.91
N ARG A 85 13.51 -2.51 -11.72
CA ARG A 85 14.12 -2.06 -10.46
C ARG A 85 14.00 -3.07 -9.33
N ALA A 86 13.33 -4.20 -9.52
CA ALA A 86 13.08 -5.21 -8.50
C ALA A 86 14.35 -5.66 -7.74
N ALA A 87 15.48 -5.79 -8.45
CA ALA A 87 16.76 -6.17 -7.85
C ALA A 87 17.48 -5.01 -7.12
N SER A 88 17.17 -3.75 -7.45
CA SER A 88 17.85 -2.55 -6.93
C SER A 88 16.99 -1.68 -6.02
N GLU A 89 15.71 -2.01 -5.85
CA GLU A 89 14.77 -1.31 -4.99
C GLU A 89 14.98 -1.70 -3.52
N ASN A 90 15.84 -0.95 -2.85
CA ASN A 90 16.21 -1.17 -1.45
C ASN A 90 14.99 -1.33 -0.54
N GLU A 91 13.95 -0.55 -0.76
CA GLU A 91 12.71 -0.58 0.03
C GLU A 91 12.04 -1.96 0.01
N ALA A 92 11.91 -2.56 -1.18
CA ALA A 92 11.30 -3.87 -1.35
C ALA A 92 12.11 -4.95 -0.64
N TRP A 93 13.45 -4.86 -0.69
CA TRP A 93 14.34 -5.79 0.00
C TRP A 93 14.34 -5.61 1.52
N GLU A 94 14.21 -4.39 2.03
CA GLU A 94 14.10 -4.14 3.47
C GLU A 94 12.77 -4.66 4.04
N ILE A 95 11.68 -4.53 3.27
CA ILE A 95 10.39 -5.16 3.61
C ILE A 95 10.54 -6.69 3.62
N LEU A 96 11.18 -7.28 2.61
CA LEU A 96 11.40 -8.72 2.53
C LEU A 96 12.18 -9.25 3.73
N LYS A 97 13.31 -8.62 4.08
CA LYS A 97 14.13 -9.01 5.24
C LYS A 97 13.34 -8.93 6.54
N SER A 98 12.58 -7.85 6.71
CA SER A 98 11.79 -7.62 7.92
C SER A 98 10.64 -8.63 8.03
N ALA A 99 9.91 -8.87 6.95
CA ALA A 99 8.82 -9.84 6.90
C ALA A 99 9.34 -11.27 7.10
N HIS A 100 10.49 -11.61 6.50
CA HIS A 100 11.13 -12.92 6.67
C HIS A 100 11.46 -13.22 8.14
N GLY A 101 11.92 -12.23 8.91
CA GLY A 101 12.18 -12.40 10.35
C GLY A 101 10.94 -12.70 11.20
N LEU A 102 9.74 -12.43 10.67
CA LEU A 102 8.45 -12.67 11.33
C LEU A 102 7.85 -14.04 10.99
N ILE A 103 8.34 -14.71 9.94
CA ILE A 103 7.92 -16.07 9.57
C ILE A 103 8.50 -17.07 10.57
N GLY A 104 7.64 -17.95 11.13
CA GLY A 104 8.06 -19.09 11.94
C GLY A 104 8.40 -18.80 13.40
N ASN A 105 8.56 -17.53 13.80
CA ASN A 105 8.81 -17.12 15.18
C ASN A 105 7.51 -16.90 16.01
N GLY A 106 6.45 -17.64 15.69
CA GLY A 106 5.14 -17.50 16.34
C GLY A 106 4.26 -16.35 15.80
N GLY A 107 4.66 -15.71 14.69
CA GLY A 107 3.83 -14.76 13.94
C GLY A 107 2.80 -15.45 13.03
N GLN A 108 1.86 -14.67 12.48
CA GLN A 108 0.81 -15.21 11.60
C GLN A 108 1.22 -15.34 10.13
N CYS A 109 2.36 -14.76 9.73
CA CYS A 109 2.83 -14.78 8.35
C CYS A 109 3.41 -16.14 7.96
N GLU A 110 2.77 -16.79 6.98
CA GLU A 110 3.17 -18.10 6.46
C GLU A 110 3.86 -17.98 5.09
N GLN A 111 3.53 -16.94 4.31
CA GLN A 111 3.95 -16.81 2.92
C GLN A 111 4.33 -15.38 2.54
N ILE A 112 5.44 -15.23 1.83
CA ILE A 112 5.84 -13.97 1.19
C ILE A 112 5.98 -14.20 -0.32
N HIS A 113 5.37 -13.32 -1.11
CA HIS A 113 5.50 -13.30 -2.56
C HIS A 113 6.16 -12.01 -3.02
N PHE A 114 7.20 -12.11 -3.84
CA PHE A 114 7.80 -10.96 -4.52
C PHE A 114 7.25 -10.89 -5.95
N ILE A 115 6.52 -9.84 -6.26
CA ILE A 115 5.79 -9.65 -7.52
C ILE A 115 6.47 -8.55 -8.32
N CYS A 116 7.07 -8.95 -9.45
CA CYS A 116 7.63 -8.01 -10.42
C CYS A 116 6.53 -7.52 -11.37
N THR A 117 6.18 -6.24 -11.27
CA THR A 117 5.18 -5.54 -12.09
C THR A 117 5.81 -4.87 -13.30
N LYS A 118 4.98 -4.33 -14.22
CA LYS A 118 5.42 -3.73 -15.50
C LYS A 118 6.34 -4.67 -16.29
N SER A 119 5.96 -5.95 -16.32
CA SER A 119 6.69 -7.00 -17.04
C SER A 119 6.47 -6.94 -18.56
N ASP A 120 5.44 -6.20 -19.00
CA ASP A 120 5.24 -5.87 -20.39
C ASP A 120 6.40 -5.00 -20.92
N PRO A 121 6.83 -5.21 -22.18
CA PRO A 121 7.83 -4.35 -22.78
C PRO A 121 7.28 -2.93 -22.83
N SER A 122 8.11 -1.96 -22.42
CA SER A 122 7.81 -0.54 -22.56
C SER A 122 7.80 -0.23 -24.06
N ASP A 123 6.65 -0.39 -24.72
CA ASP A 123 6.48 -0.04 -26.12
C ASP A 123 6.57 1.50 -26.21
N ASN A 124 7.74 2.00 -26.62
CA ASN A 124 7.95 3.40 -26.99
C ASN A 124 7.23 3.67 -28.33
N ARG A 125 5.90 3.58 -28.36
CA ARG A 125 5.07 3.98 -29.50
C ARG A 125 4.26 5.22 -29.17
#